data_AF-A0AAQ3MHB4-F1
#
_entry.id   AF-A0AAQ3MHB4-F1
#
_cell.length_a   1.000
_cell.length_b   1.000
_cell.length_c   1.000
_cell.angle_alpha   90.00
_cell.angle_beta   90.00
_cell.angle_gamma   90.00
#
_symmetry.space_group_name_H-M   'P 1'
#
loop_
_entity.id
_entity.type
_entity.pdbx_description
1 polymer ?
#
loop_
_entity_poly.entity_id
_entity_poly.type
_entity_poly.pdbx_seq_one_letter_code
_entity_poly.pdbx_strand_id
1 'polypeptide(L)'
;MDVFMIKALNTKTNIEFTLDGPNIGRIFHMTVGNNILFAGAEVGVITAWRVNSKAKSPFELVYSLIGHTKSVVCLTVGRNMLYSGSIDQSIKAWDMDTLQCTMKLNEHTGVVTFLLCWKHYLFSSSSDDTIKI
;
A
#
# COMPACT_ATOMS: atom_id res chain seq x y z
N MET A 1 -14.14 -11.59 16.60
CA MET A 1 -13.73 -10.79 15.43
C MET A 1 -12.40 -10.18 15.79
N ASP A 2 -11.32 -10.65 15.15
CA ASP A 2 -9.99 -10.13 15.45
C ASP A 2 -9.90 -8.69 14.97
N VAL A 3 -9.55 -7.78 15.89
CA VAL A 3 -9.21 -6.41 15.55
C VAL A 3 -7.81 -6.45 14.95
N PHE A 4 -7.72 -6.35 13.63
CA PHE A 4 -6.42 -6.27 12.96
C PHE A 4 -5.78 -4.94 13.33
N MET A 5 -4.69 -5.01 14.09
CA MET A 5 -3.93 -3.85 14.55
C MET A 5 -2.61 -3.79 13.81
N ILE A 6 -2.30 -2.63 13.23
CA ILE A 6 -0.94 -2.34 12.78
C ILE A 6 -0.18 -1.81 13.99
N LYS A 7 0.97 -2.41 14.26
CA LYS A 7 1.86 -2.02 15.34
C LYS A 7 3.20 -1.59 14.78
N ALA A 8 3.81 -0.61 15.43
CA ALA A 8 5.15 -0.17 15.17
C ALA A 8 5.99 -0.27 16.44
N LEU A 9 7.15 -0.94 16.35
CA LEU A 9 8.14 -0.99 17.41
C LEU A 9 9.22 0.05 17.12
N ASN A 10 9.46 0.96 18.07
CA ASN A 10 10.64 1.82 18.01
C ASN A 10 11.88 1.00 18.38
N THR A 11 12.76 0.74 17.42
CA THR A 11 13.95 -0.10 17.61
C THR A 11 15.02 0.51 18.53
N LYS A 12 14.95 1.82 18.82
CA LYS A 12 15.87 2.50 19.74
C LYS A 12 15.37 2.45 21.19
N THR A 13 14.07 2.60 21.41
CA THR A 13 13.47 2.72 22.75
C THR A 13 12.72 1.47 23.20
N ASN A 14 12.47 0.51 22.30
CA ASN A 14 11.59 -0.64 22.49
C ASN A 14 10.14 -0.29 22.88
N ILE A 15 9.71 0.94 22.57
CA ILE A 15 8.32 1.37 22.78
C ILE A 15 7.49 0.91 21.58
N GLU A 16 6.38 0.24 21.86
CA GLU A 16 5.37 -0.12 20.86
C GLU A 16 4.31 0.98 20.71
N PHE A 17 3.89 1.20 19.48
CA PHE A 17 2.78 2.06 19.11
C PHE A 17 1.75 1.25 18.34
N THR A 18 0.48 1.44 18.65
CA THR A 18 -0.62 0.97 17.81
C THR A 18 -1.02 2.09 16.86
N LEU A 19 -1.19 1.77 15.58
CA LEU A 19 -1.63 2.71 14.57
C LEU A 19 -3.16 2.68 14.51
N ASP A 20 -3.79 3.81 14.81
CA ASP A 20 -5.24 3.96 14.70
C ASP A 20 -5.66 3.99 13.22
N GLY A 21 -6.76 3.33 12.89
CA GLY A 21 -7.28 3.28 11.53
C GLY A 21 -8.55 2.46 11.38
N PRO A 22 -9.16 2.48 10.19
CA PRO A 22 -10.33 1.66 9.89
C PRO A 22 -9.99 0.17 9.94
N ASN A 23 -10.96 -0.66 10.33
CA ASN A 23 -10.83 -2.11 10.21
C ASN A 23 -10.98 -2.51 8.74
N ILE A 24 -9.85 -2.75 8.07
CA ILE A 24 -9.76 -3.06 6.64
C ILE A 24 -9.46 -4.54 6.35
N GLY A 25 -9.62 -5.40 7.36
CA GLY A 25 -9.31 -6.83 7.25
C GLY A 25 -7.82 -7.11 7.28
N ARG A 26 -7.43 -8.26 6.71
CA ARG A 26 -6.02 -8.70 6.71
C ARG A 26 -5.14 -7.76 5.89
N ILE A 27 -3.98 -7.40 6.44
CA ILE A 27 -2.92 -6.70 5.71
C ILE A 27 -2.07 -7.72 4.94
N PHE A 28 -1.91 -7.52 3.64
CA PHE A 28 -1.11 -8.40 2.78
C PHE A 28 0.27 -7.83 2.48
N HIS A 29 0.39 -6.51 2.37
CA HIS A 29 1.66 -5.87 2.04
C HIS A 29 1.76 -4.48 2.66
N MET A 30 2.98 -4.07 3.02
CA MET A 30 3.27 -2.72 3.52
C MET A 30 4.48 -2.13 2.78
N THR A 31 4.49 -0.82 2.58
CA THR A 31 5.64 -0.11 2.01
C THR A 31 5.72 1.31 2.57
N VAL A 32 6.85 1.98 2.40
CA VAL A 32 7.06 3.35 2.84
C VAL A 32 7.55 4.22 1.67
N GLY A 33 6.97 5.40 1.53
CA GLY A 33 7.39 6.42 0.57
C GLY A 33 7.01 7.81 1.06
N ASN A 34 7.86 8.82 0.85
CA ASN A 34 7.62 10.21 1.27
C ASN A 34 7.17 10.37 2.74
N ASN A 35 7.78 9.63 3.67
CA ASN A 35 7.40 9.59 5.10
C ASN A 35 5.95 9.13 5.36
N ILE A 36 5.36 8.40 4.42
CA ILE A 36 4.05 7.79 4.54
C ILE A 36 4.23 6.26 4.53
N LEU A 37 3.70 5.59 5.55
CA LEU A 37 3.49 4.16 5.57
C LEU A 37 2.20 3.84 4.82
N PHE A 38 2.27 2.92 3.86
CA PHE A 38 1.12 2.40 3.14
C PHE A 38 0.91 0.94 3.49
N ALA A 39 -0.34 0.54 3.73
CA ALA A 39 -0.71 -0.86 3.95
C ALA A 39 -1.86 -1.28 3.03
N GLY A 40 -1.62 -2.30 2.20
CA GLY A 40 -2.61 -2.90 1.31
C GLY A 40 -3.37 -4.03 2.02
N ALA A 41 -4.69 -4.00 1.93
CA ALA A 41 -5.56 -4.88 2.71
C ALA A 41 -6.65 -5.58 1.88
N GLU A 42 -7.45 -6.40 2.56
CA GLU A 42 -8.47 -7.30 2.00
C GLU A 42 -9.63 -6.59 1.28
N VAL A 43 -10.01 -5.39 1.72
CA VAL A 43 -11.18 -4.67 1.17
C VAL A 43 -10.82 -3.78 -0.03
N GLY A 44 -9.67 -4.00 -0.69
CA GLY A 44 -9.24 -3.17 -1.83
C GLY A 44 -8.86 -1.73 -1.46
N VAL A 45 -8.73 -1.46 -0.16
CA VAL A 45 -8.32 -0.17 0.40
C VAL A 45 -6.84 -0.24 0.75
N ILE A 46 -6.11 0.84 0.45
CA ILE A 46 -4.76 1.06 0.95
C ILE A 46 -4.85 2.19 1.98
N THR A 47 -4.37 1.95 3.17
CA THR A 47 -4.35 2.95 4.24
C THR A 47 -2.99 3.61 4.33
N ALA A 48 -2.98 4.90 4.61
CA ALA A 48 -1.79 5.74 4.59
C ALA A 48 -1.61 6.46 5.94
N TRP A 49 -0.48 6.27 6.60
CA TRP A 49 -0.11 6.95 7.84
C TRP A 49 1.15 7.77 7.65
N ARG A 50 1.12 9.04 8.05
CA ARG A 50 2.29 9.90 8.06
C ARG A 50 2.92 9.93 9.45
N VAL A 51 4.25 9.96 9.50
CA VAL A 51 4.96 10.12 10.77
C VAL A 51 4.95 11.60 11.19
N ASN A 52 4.47 11.87 12.41
CA ASN A 52 4.46 13.20 13.01
C ASN A 52 5.20 13.18 14.36
N SER A 53 6.47 13.58 14.36
CA SER A 53 7.35 13.55 15.54
C SER A 53 6.91 14.47 16.69
N LYS A 54 5.94 15.36 16.47
CA LYS A 54 5.42 16.29 17.48
C LYS A 54 4.16 15.77 18.19
N ALA A 55 3.59 14.67 17.69
CA ALA A 55 2.35 14.10 18.22
C ALA A 55 2.62 13.07 19.34
N LYS A 56 1.62 12.87 20.21
CA LYS A 56 1.66 11.82 21.26
C LYS A 56 1.69 10.41 20.67
N SER A 57 0.97 10.19 19.56
CA SER A 57 1.13 9.02 18.70
C SER A 57 1.92 9.45 17.46
N PRO A 58 3.07 8.83 17.15
CA PRO A 58 3.91 9.28 16.05
C PRO A 58 3.32 8.97 14.67
N PHE A 59 2.21 8.23 14.58
CA PHE A 59 1.58 7.84 13.33
C PHE A 59 0.17 8.42 13.24
N GLU A 60 -0.05 9.24 12.22
CA GLU A 60 -1.32 9.89 11.95
C GLU A 60 -1.91 9.30 10.67
N LEU A 61 -3.14 8.76 10.71
CA LEU A 61 -3.84 8.33 9.51
C LEU A 61 -4.15 9.58 8.66
N VAL A 62 -3.59 9.63 7.46
CA VAL A 62 -3.75 10.78 6.55
C VAL A 62 -4.73 10.52 5.42
N TYR A 63 -4.90 9.26 4.99
CA TYR A 63 -5.82 8.92 3.91
C TYR A 63 -6.14 7.42 3.80
N SER A 64 -7.24 7.14 3.10
CA SER A 64 -7.61 5.80 2.63
C SER A 64 -7.76 5.85 1.11
N LEU A 65 -6.82 5.22 0.40
CA LEU A 65 -6.80 5.15 -1.05
C LEU A 65 -7.78 4.05 -1.48
N ILE A 66 -8.93 4.47 -1.98
CA ILE A 66 -10.04 3.61 -2.39
C ILE A 66 -10.02 3.51 -3.91
N GLY A 67 -10.11 2.29 -4.45
CA GLY A 67 -10.30 2.12 -5.89
C GLY A 67 -10.12 0.71 -6.44
N HIS A 68 -9.38 -0.17 -5.75
CA HIS A 68 -9.37 -1.58 -6.11
C HIS A 68 -10.68 -2.24 -5.67
N THR A 69 -11.15 -3.23 -6.42
CA THR A 69 -12.41 -3.95 -6.11
C THR A 69 -12.18 -5.24 -5.32
N LYS A 70 -10.92 -5.64 -5.13
CA LYS A 70 -10.49 -6.80 -4.34
C LYS A 70 -9.17 -6.50 -3.61
N SER A 71 -8.73 -7.42 -2.76
CA SER A 71 -7.52 -7.30 -1.93
C SER A 71 -6.32 -6.74 -2.68
N VAL A 72 -5.65 -5.77 -2.07
CA VAL A 72 -4.36 -5.26 -2.54
C VAL A 72 -3.28 -6.12 -1.93
N VAL A 73 -2.56 -6.86 -2.78
CA VAL A 73 -1.66 -7.94 -2.35
C VAL A 73 -0.18 -7.59 -2.53
N CYS A 74 0.14 -6.57 -3.32
CA CYS A 74 1.50 -6.05 -3.45
C CYS A 74 1.51 -4.52 -3.62
N LEU A 75 2.53 -3.88 -3.05
CA LEU A 75 2.76 -2.44 -3.17
C LEU A 75 4.24 -2.18 -3.48
N THR A 76 4.53 -1.19 -4.33
CA THR A 76 5.89 -0.67 -4.52
C THR A 76 5.85 0.84 -4.66
N VAL A 77 6.96 1.50 -4.31
CA VAL A 77 7.11 2.95 -4.47
C VAL A 77 8.16 3.22 -5.53
N GLY A 78 7.90 4.18 -6.41
CA GLY A 78 8.87 4.66 -7.39
C GLY A 78 8.49 6.05 -7.86
N ARG A 79 9.46 6.98 -7.88
CA ARG A 79 9.31 8.34 -8.46
C ARG A 79 8.06 9.09 -8.01
N ASN A 80 7.91 9.30 -6.71
CA ASN A 80 6.75 10.01 -6.16
C ASN A 80 5.39 9.31 -6.38
N MET A 81 5.41 8.07 -6.89
CA MET A 81 4.22 7.26 -7.09
C MET A 81 4.25 6.06 -6.15
N LEU A 82 3.10 5.74 -5.58
CA LEU A 82 2.79 4.41 -5.07
C LEU A 82 2.17 3.62 -6.21
N TYR A 83 2.57 2.37 -6.38
CA TYR A 83 1.93 1.40 -7.25
C TYR A 83 1.36 0.26 -6.43
N SER A 84 0.16 -0.18 -6.78
CA SER A 84 -0.53 -1.27 -6.10
C SER A 84 -1.04 -2.32 -7.08
N GLY A 85 -0.85 -3.60 -6.74
CA GLY A 85 -1.38 -4.74 -7.48
C GLY A 85 -2.40 -5.51 -6.65
N SER A 86 -3.44 -6.00 -7.31
CA SER A 86 -4.62 -6.57 -6.66
C SER A 86 -5.05 -7.90 -7.27
N ILE A 87 -5.85 -8.64 -6.50
CA ILE A 87 -6.65 -9.78 -6.96
C ILE A 87 -7.66 -9.36 -8.04
N ASP A 88 -7.98 -8.08 -8.16
CA ASP A 88 -8.82 -7.54 -9.24
C ASP A 88 -8.13 -7.46 -10.61
N GLN A 89 -6.90 -8.00 -10.71
CA GLN A 89 -6.09 -8.10 -11.94
C GLN A 89 -5.54 -6.76 -12.44
N SER A 90 -5.84 -5.66 -11.75
CA SER A 90 -5.36 -4.34 -12.12
C SER A 90 -4.16 -3.90 -11.30
N ILE A 91 -3.39 -2.99 -11.89
CA ILE A 91 -2.39 -2.17 -11.19
C ILE A 91 -2.92 -0.75 -11.13
N LYS A 92 -2.77 -0.08 -9.99
CA LYS A 92 -3.07 1.35 -9.86
C LYS A 92 -1.83 2.13 -9.48
N ALA A 93 -1.70 3.34 -10.03
CA ALA A 93 -0.68 4.30 -9.65
C ALA A 93 -1.34 5.45 -8.89
N TRP A 94 -0.74 5.82 -7.78
CA TRP A 94 -1.24 6.84 -6.87
C TRP A 94 -0.15 7.89 -6.66
N ASP A 95 -0.48 9.15 -6.90
CA ASP A 95 0.44 10.25 -6.65
C ASP A 95 0.60 10.45 -5.15
N MET A 96 1.83 10.46 -4.64
CA MET A 96 2.08 10.47 -3.19
C MET A 96 1.89 11.85 -2.54
N ASP A 97 1.81 12.93 -3.33
CA ASP A 97 1.56 14.28 -2.80
C ASP A 97 0.06 14.52 -2.61
N THR A 98 -0.74 14.10 -3.59
CA THR A 98 -2.20 14.29 -3.62
C THR A 98 -2.99 13.08 -3.08
N LEU A 99 -2.33 11.92 -3.00
CA LEU A 99 -2.92 10.62 -2.63
C LEU A 99 -4.08 10.19 -3.54
N GLN A 100 -4.10 10.71 -4.78
CA GLN A 100 -5.11 10.38 -5.77
C GLN A 100 -4.62 9.30 -6.74
N CYS A 101 -5.55 8.46 -7.20
CA CYS A 101 -5.29 7.50 -8.27
C CYS A 101 -5.10 8.28 -9.58
N THR A 102 -3.92 8.21 -10.18
CA THR A 102 -3.62 8.87 -11.46
C THR A 102 -3.72 7.92 -12.64
N MET A 103 -3.59 6.61 -12.41
CA MET A 103 -3.61 5.61 -13.48
C MET A 103 -4.20 4.28 -13.00
N LYS A 104 -4.86 3.57 -13.92
CA LYS A 104 -5.27 2.17 -13.78
C LYS A 104 -4.79 1.41 -15.01
N LEU A 105 -4.00 0.36 -14.80
CA LEU A 105 -3.48 -0.54 -15.82
C LEU A 105 -4.21 -1.89 -15.72
N ASN A 106 -4.74 -2.39 -16.82
CA ASN A 106 -5.50 -3.65 -16.88
C ASN A 106 -4.85 -4.62 -17.86
N GLU A 107 -3.54 -4.78 -17.75
CA GLU A 107 -2.77 -5.59 -18.67
C GLU A 107 -2.81 -7.07 -18.30
N HIS A 108 -3.04 -7.40 -17.02
CA HIS A 108 -3.08 -8.77 -16.53
C HIS A 108 -4.50 -9.36 -16.58
N THR A 109 -4.57 -10.68 -16.78
CA THR A 109 -5.81 -11.47 -16.72
C THR A 109 -5.85 -12.36 -15.47
N GLY A 110 -4.82 -12.25 -14.63
CA GLY A 110 -4.64 -12.94 -13.36
C GLY A 110 -4.33 -11.99 -12.21
N VAL A 111 -4.19 -12.52 -11.00
CA VAL A 111 -3.84 -11.75 -9.80
C VAL A 111 -2.46 -11.14 -9.98
N VAL A 112 -2.32 -9.83 -9.75
CA VAL A 112 -1.00 -9.19 -9.74
C VAL A 112 -0.29 -9.57 -8.44
N THR A 113 0.71 -10.46 -8.53
CA THR A 113 1.36 -11.08 -7.37
C THR A 113 2.54 -10.28 -6.86
N PHE A 114 3.21 -9.51 -7.71
CA PHE A 114 4.37 -8.70 -7.33
C PHE A 114 4.54 -7.48 -8.23
N LEU A 115 5.13 -6.43 -7.67
CA LEU A 115 5.51 -5.21 -8.39
C LEU A 115 6.94 -4.82 -8.03
N LEU A 116 7.70 -4.35 -9.02
CA LEU A 116 9.05 -3.83 -8.85
C LEU A 116 9.21 -2.53 -9.63
N CYS A 117 9.67 -1.47 -8.97
CA CYS A 117 10.10 -0.25 -9.64
C CYS A 117 11.62 -0.25 -9.81
N TRP A 118 12.10 -0.02 -11.03
CA TRP A 118 13.51 0.20 -11.30
C TRP A 118 13.71 1.34 -12.30
N LYS A 119 14.35 2.42 -11.84
CA LYS A 119 14.49 3.67 -12.61
C LYS A 119 13.14 4.17 -13.11
N HIS A 120 12.90 4.16 -14.43
CA HIS A 120 11.68 4.63 -15.10
C HIS A 120 10.68 3.50 -15.39
N TYR A 121 11.01 2.25 -15.03
CA TYR A 121 10.23 1.08 -15.39
C TYR A 121 9.51 0.52 -14.18
N LEU A 122 8.27 0.12 -14.40
CA LEU A 122 7.52 -0.77 -13.52
C LEU A 122 7.62 -2.17 -14.11
N PHE A 123 7.73 -3.18 -13.27
CA PHE A 123 7.59 -4.58 -13.66
C PHE A 123 6.51 -5.19 -12.78
N SER A 124 5.66 -6.02 -13.37
CA SER A 124 4.61 -6.74 -12.67
C SER A 124 4.66 -8.22 -13.00
N SER A 125 4.53 -9.08 -11.98
CA SER A 125 4.26 -10.50 -12.19
C SER A 125 2.82 -10.82 -11.83
N SER A 126 2.24 -11.81 -12.49
CA SER A 126 0.85 -12.19 -12.31
C SER A 126 0.67 -13.70 -12.29
N SER A 127 -0.46 -14.14 -11.73
CA SER A 127 -0.92 -15.52 -11.81
C SER A 127 -1.42 -15.92 -13.21
N ASP A 128 -1.30 -15.06 -14.21
CA ASP A 128 -1.56 -15.35 -15.63
C ASP A 128 -0.31 -15.85 -16.38
N ASP A 129 0.72 -16.28 -15.64
CA ASP A 129 2.00 -16.78 -16.13
C ASP A 129 2.83 -15.75 -16.91
N THR A 130 2.53 -14.45 -16.78
CA THR A 130 3.28 -13.37 -17.45
C THR A 130 3.99 -12.41 -16.49
N ILE A 131 5.07 -11.83 -16.99
CA ILE A 131 5.67 -10.61 -16.45
C ILE A 131 5.43 -9.48 -17.48
N LYS A 132 4.96 -8.33 -17.02
CA LYS A 132 4.68 -7.16 -17.87
C LYS A 132 5.44 -5.93 -17.38
N ILE A 133 5.59 -4.94 -18.26
CA ILE A 133 6.16 -3.61 -18.00
C ILE A 133 5.00 -2.61 -17.87
#